data_AF-A0A0D2H9I0-F1
#
_entry.id   AF-A0A0D2H9I0-F1
#
_cell.length_a   1.000
_cell.length_b   1.000
_cell.length_c   1.000
_cell.angle_alpha   90.00
_cell.angle_beta   90.00
_cell.angle_gamma   90.00
#
_symmetry.space_group_name_H-M   'P 1'
#
loop_
_entity.id
_entity.type
_entity.pdbx_description
1 polymer ?
#
loop_
_entity_poly.entity_id
_entity_poly.type
_entity_poly.pdbx_seq_one_letter_code
_entity_poly.pdbx_strand_id
1 'polypeptide(L)'
;MPLYDVEHVIPLTPDQQESLAVAFTDLHSSRFKTPRFFLNVRFTDVSKQVVFRNGRRAVYNRIILRTRAGEQRSKELYDEHCRDIIRIWQDIVGKDGKLGLRTVWVLGALTTAVECGIARPKVGEEDEWLKANMDEFRKLAAAGDEDFVELIQELDSRSR
;
A
#
# COMPACT_ATOMS: atom_id res chain seq x y z
N MET A 1 5.53 -3.31 -5.88
CA MET A 1 4.62 -3.85 -4.87
C MET A 1 4.99 -3.32 -3.52
N PRO A 2 4.43 -2.16 -3.17
CA PRO A 2 4.26 -1.80 -1.78
C PRO A 2 3.27 -2.75 -1.10
N LEU A 3 3.56 -3.11 0.15
CA LEU A 3 2.65 -3.84 1.03
C LEU A 3 2.42 -3.00 2.28
N TYR A 4 1.15 -2.73 2.58
CA TYR A 4 0.72 -2.09 3.81
C TYR A 4 0.28 -3.17 4.80
N ASP A 5 1.08 -3.40 5.84
CA ASP A 5 0.65 -4.18 6.99
C ASP A 5 -0.07 -3.26 7.97
N VAL A 6 -1.39 -3.37 8.03
CA VAL A 6 -2.25 -2.66 8.98
C VAL A 6 -2.45 -3.54 10.21
N GLU A 7 -1.71 -3.23 11.27
CA GLU A 7 -1.75 -3.96 12.53
C GLU A 7 -2.62 -3.20 13.53
N HIS A 8 -3.83 -3.70 13.76
CA HIS A 8 -4.85 -3.05 14.58
C HIS A 8 -5.08 -3.78 15.91
N VAL A 9 -5.31 -3.01 16.98
CA VAL A 9 -5.65 -3.52 18.33
C VAL A 9 -7.10 -3.30 18.70
N ILE A 10 -7.83 -2.59 17.83
CA ILE A 10 -9.27 -2.41 17.88
C ILE A 10 -9.91 -3.24 16.75
N PRO A 11 -11.16 -3.70 16.90
CA PRO A 11 -11.92 -4.19 15.76
C PRO A 11 -12.08 -3.09 14.72
N LEU A 12 -11.83 -3.41 13.45
CA LEU A 12 -12.18 -2.58 12.30
C LEU A 12 -13.38 -3.21 11.61
N THR A 13 -14.36 -2.39 11.22
CA THR A 13 -15.49 -2.88 10.41
C THR A 13 -15.01 -3.21 8.98
N PRO A 14 -15.75 -4.05 8.23
CA PRO A 14 -15.47 -4.26 6.81
C PRO A 14 -15.36 -2.94 6.03
N ASP A 15 -16.31 -2.02 6.21
CA ASP A 15 -16.31 -0.70 5.56
C ASP A 15 -15.05 0.12 5.89
N GLN A 16 -14.55 0.04 7.13
CA GLN A 16 -13.31 0.71 7.52
C GLN A 16 -12.10 0.07 6.85
N GLN A 17 -12.05 -1.26 6.77
CA GLN A 17 -10.96 -1.96 6.09
C GLN A 17 -10.94 -1.62 4.60
N GLU A 18 -12.09 -1.67 3.93
CA GLU A 18 -12.23 -1.32 2.52
C GLU A 18 -11.86 0.15 2.27
N SER A 19 -12.39 1.08 3.07
CA SER A 19 -12.08 2.50 2.93
C SER A 19 -10.58 2.80 3.13
N LEU A 20 -9.94 2.15 4.10
CA LEU A 20 -8.49 2.26 4.31
C LEU A 20 -7.70 1.69 3.13
N ALA A 21 -8.12 0.53 2.61
CA ALA A 21 -7.45 -0.12 1.50
C ALA A 21 -7.48 0.77 0.24
N VAL A 22 -8.66 1.28 -0.12
CA VAL A 22 -8.84 2.21 -1.25
C VAL A 22 -8.00 3.47 -1.06
N ALA A 23 -8.10 4.12 0.10
CA ALA A 23 -7.38 5.37 0.35
C ALA A 23 -5.86 5.20 0.34
N PHE A 24 -5.32 4.09 0.85
CA PHE A 24 -3.88 3.82 0.80
C PHE A 24 -3.41 3.50 -0.62
N THR A 25 -4.20 2.74 -1.39
CA THR A 25 -3.94 2.45 -2.80
C THR A 25 -3.89 3.73 -3.62
N ASP A 26 -4.89 4.61 -3.48
CA ASP A 26 -4.95 5.89 -4.18
C ASP A 26 -3.77 6.80 -3.82
N LEU A 27 -3.49 6.94 -2.53
CA LEU A 27 -2.38 7.76 -2.04
C LEU A 27 -1.04 7.30 -2.60
N HIS A 28 -0.77 5.98 -2.60
CA HIS A 28 0.49 5.45 -3.06
C HIS A 28 0.62 5.50 -4.59
N SER A 29 -0.43 5.10 -5.30
CA SER A 29 -0.45 5.09 -6.77
C SER A 29 -0.22 6.50 -7.32
N SER A 30 -0.93 7.49 -6.77
CA SER A 30 -0.81 8.89 -7.20
C SER A 30 0.58 9.47 -6.93
N ARG A 31 1.12 9.27 -5.71
CA ARG A 31 2.40 9.83 -5.26
C ARG A 31 3.61 9.16 -5.91
N PHE A 32 3.59 7.83 -6.05
CA PHE A 32 4.75 7.07 -6.50
C PHE A 32 4.59 6.49 -7.91
N LYS A 33 3.52 6.87 -8.63
CA LYS A 33 3.19 6.39 -9.99
C LYS A 33 3.18 4.87 -10.12
N THR A 34 2.90 4.19 -9.00
CA THR A 34 2.88 2.73 -8.95
C THR A 34 1.51 2.25 -9.44
N PRO A 35 1.43 1.34 -10.43
CA PRO A 35 0.16 0.76 -10.86
C PRO A 35 -0.64 0.17 -9.70
N ARG A 36 -1.97 0.36 -9.71
CA ARG A 36 -2.86 -0.01 -8.60
C ARG A 36 -2.79 -1.50 -8.26
N PHE A 37 -2.70 -2.37 -9.26
CA PHE A 37 -2.70 -3.82 -9.06
C PHE A 37 -1.51 -4.32 -8.20
N PHE A 38 -0.40 -3.57 -8.12
CA PHE A 38 0.75 -3.95 -7.29
C PHE A 38 0.58 -3.57 -5.81
N LEU A 39 -0.48 -2.84 -5.45
CA LEU A 39 -0.71 -2.33 -4.10
C LEU A 39 -1.48 -3.35 -3.27
N ASN A 40 -0.82 -3.86 -2.25
CA ASN A 40 -1.40 -4.82 -1.34
C ASN A 40 -1.64 -4.16 0.03
N VAL A 41 -2.84 -4.32 0.59
CA VAL A 41 -3.18 -3.87 1.94
C VAL A 41 -3.69 -5.06 2.74
N ARG A 42 -3.04 -5.35 3.86
CA ARG A 42 -3.34 -6.49 4.72
C ARG A 42 -3.68 -6.02 6.12
N PHE A 43 -4.77 -6.54 6.68
CA PHE A 43 -5.20 -6.26 8.04
C PHE A 43 -4.85 -7.43 8.96
N THR A 44 -4.39 -7.12 10.18
CA THR A 44 -4.08 -8.13 11.19
C THR A 44 -4.47 -7.63 12.58
N ASP A 45 -5.31 -8.41 13.28
CA ASP A 45 -5.59 -8.18 14.69
C ASP A 45 -4.36 -8.57 15.53
N VAL A 46 -3.74 -7.56 16.12
CA VAL A 46 -2.56 -7.69 16.99
C VAL A 46 -2.89 -7.35 18.44
N SER A 47 -4.17 -7.30 18.82
CA SER A 47 -4.62 -6.98 20.19
C SER A 47 -4.03 -7.90 21.26
N LYS A 48 -3.70 -9.14 20.89
CA LYS A 48 -3.09 -10.16 21.77
C LYS A 48 -1.57 -10.21 21.67
N GLN A 49 -0.95 -9.45 20.77
CA GLN A 49 0.50 -9.46 20.60
C GLN A 49 1.18 -8.77 21.79
N VAL A 50 2.23 -9.40 22.31
CA VAL A 50 3.03 -8.82 23.38
C VAL A 50 4.02 -7.81 22.77
N VAL A 51 3.72 -6.52 22.95
CA VAL A 51 4.57 -5.41 22.50
C VAL A 51 5.06 -4.62 23.70
N PHE A 52 6.34 -4.24 23.66
CA PHE A 52 6.95 -3.33 24.64
C PHE A 52 7.37 -2.03 23.96
N ARG A 53 7.09 -0.91 24.61
CA ARG A 53 7.53 0.43 24.21
C ARG A 53 8.11 1.12 25.43
N ASN A 54 9.33 1.65 25.30
CA ASN A 54 10.05 2.25 26.43
C ASN A 54 10.15 1.29 27.63
N GLY A 55 10.43 0.01 27.36
CA GLY A 55 10.51 -1.05 28.39
C GLY A 55 9.17 -1.43 29.05
N ARG A 56 8.04 -0.88 28.62
CA ARG A 56 6.71 -1.12 29.22
C ARG A 56 5.77 -1.77 28.23
N ARG A 57 4.88 -2.64 28.71
CA ARG A 57 3.82 -3.22 27.87
C ARG A 57 3.01 -2.10 27.21
N ALA A 58 2.76 -2.24 25.92
CA ALA A 58 2.05 -1.27 25.12
C ALA A 58 1.06 -1.95 24.18
N VAL A 59 -0.06 -1.28 23.94
CA VAL A 59 -1.13 -1.71 23.04
C VAL A 59 -1.46 -0.50 22.17
N TYR A 60 -1.26 -0.60 20.86
CA TYR A 60 -1.47 0.51 19.93
C TYR A 60 -1.58 0.02 18.48
N ASN A 61 -2.36 0.73 17.66
CA ASN A 61 -2.43 0.51 16.23
C ASN A 61 -1.16 1.02 15.54
N ARG A 62 -0.71 0.33 14.51
CA ARG A 62 0.48 0.68 13.73
C ARG A 62 0.34 0.21 12.29
N ILE A 63 1.01 0.92 11.39
CA ILE A 63 1.09 0.55 9.98
C ILE A 63 2.54 0.38 9.59
N ILE A 64 2.83 -0.69 8.84
CA ILE A 64 4.15 -0.94 8.27
C ILE A 64 4.02 -0.90 6.75
N LEU A 65 4.55 0.16 6.14
CA LEU A 65 4.69 0.24 4.69
C LEU A 65 5.99 -0.44 4.28
N ARG A 66 5.89 -1.62 3.68
CA ARG A 66 7.02 -2.28 3.02
C ARG A 66 7.07 -1.82 1.58
N THR A 67 8.15 -1.18 1.19
CA THR A 67 8.33 -0.70 -0.18
C THR A 67 9.81 -0.78 -0.58
N ARG A 68 10.10 -0.47 -1.83
CA ARG A 68 11.48 -0.38 -2.30
C ARG A 68 12.07 0.97 -1.91
N ALA A 69 13.29 0.96 -1.37
CA ALA A 69 14.12 2.16 -1.34
C ALA A 69 14.49 2.52 -2.79
N GLY A 70 14.17 3.74 -3.20
CA GLY A 70 14.56 4.28 -4.51
C GLY A 70 15.37 5.55 -4.28
N GLU A 71 16.44 5.75 -5.06
CA GLU A 71 17.27 6.95 -4.97
C GLU A 71 16.47 8.24 -5.22
N GLN A 72 15.38 8.14 -5.98
CA GLN A 72 14.46 9.26 -6.24
C GLN A 72 13.42 9.51 -5.12
N ARG A 73 13.39 8.70 -4.06
CA ARG A 73 12.40 8.83 -2.98
C ARG A 73 13.09 9.34 -1.72
N SER A 74 13.00 10.65 -1.48
CA SER A 74 13.62 11.30 -0.33
C SER A 74 12.95 10.90 0.99
N LYS A 75 13.65 11.13 2.10
CA LYS A 75 13.10 10.94 3.44
C LYS A 75 11.87 11.83 3.66
N GLU A 76 11.93 13.06 3.18
CA GLU A 76 10.88 14.08 3.35
C GLU A 76 9.59 13.65 2.65
N LEU A 77 9.71 13.05 1.46
CA LEU A 77 8.58 12.48 0.73
C LEU A 77 7.92 11.33 1.51
N TYR A 78 8.72 10.46 2.12
CA TYR A 78 8.18 9.40 2.97
C TYR A 78 7.58 9.93 4.28
N ASP A 79 8.16 10.97 4.88
CA ASP A 79 7.59 11.61 6.07
C ASP A 79 6.22 12.22 5.74
N GLU A 80 6.09 12.91 4.61
CA GLU A 80 4.79 13.41 4.11
C GLU A 80 3.80 12.27 3.90
N HIS A 81 4.23 11.19 3.25
CA HIS A 81 3.40 10.02 3.04
C HIS A 81 2.91 9.37 4.33
N CYS A 82 3.77 9.28 5.35
CA CYS A 82 3.38 8.80 6.66
C CYS A 82 2.35 9.71 7.33
N ARG A 83 2.48 11.03 7.21
CA ARG A 83 1.52 11.99 7.77
C ARG A 83 0.16 11.89 7.10
N ASP A 84 0.11 11.68 5.79
CA ASP A 84 -1.16 11.48 5.08
C ASP A 84 -1.83 10.16 5.46
N ILE A 85 -1.07 9.07 5.60
CA ILE A 85 -1.59 7.79 6.13
C ILE A 85 -2.22 8.00 7.50
N ILE A 86 -1.57 8.78 8.37
CA ILE A 86 -2.11 9.11 9.70
C ILE A 86 -3.43 9.90 9.56
N ARG A 87 -3.50 10.90 8.68
CA ARG A 87 -4.73 11.68 8.45
C ARG A 87 -5.87 10.77 7.96
N ILE A 88 -5.61 9.96 6.94
CA ILE A 88 -6.58 8.98 6.40
C ILE A 88 -7.11 8.06 7.51
N TRP A 89 -6.22 7.52 8.35
CA TRP A 89 -6.64 6.71 9.48
C TRP A 89 -7.55 7.48 10.45
N GLN A 90 -7.17 8.71 10.79
CA GLN A 90 -7.95 9.52 11.72
C GLN A 90 -9.35 9.82 11.19
N ASP A 91 -9.48 10.04 9.88
CA ASP A 91 -10.75 10.34 9.22
C ASP A 91 -11.68 9.11 9.16
N ILE A 92 -11.13 7.91 8.94
CA ILE A 92 -11.91 6.67 8.77
C ILE A 92 -12.16 5.94 10.11
N VAL A 93 -11.18 5.94 11.01
CA VAL A 93 -11.18 5.13 12.24
C VAL A 93 -11.33 5.98 13.49
N GLY A 94 -10.73 7.18 13.49
CA GLY A 94 -10.68 8.07 14.64
C GLY A 94 -9.27 8.24 15.23
N LYS A 95 -9.11 9.32 16.00
CA LYS A 95 -7.81 9.74 16.55
C LYS A 95 -7.67 9.53 18.06
N ASP A 96 -8.78 9.36 18.76
CA ASP A 96 -8.82 9.42 20.21
C ASP A 96 -8.58 8.06 20.88
N GLY A 97 -7.87 8.07 22.00
CA GLY A 97 -7.63 6.89 22.83
C GLY A 97 -7.05 5.70 22.07
N LYS A 98 -7.74 4.56 22.11
CA LYS A 98 -7.33 3.32 21.43
C LYS A 98 -7.61 3.32 19.92
N LEU A 99 -8.41 4.26 19.41
CA LEU A 99 -8.68 4.38 17.98
C LEU A 99 -7.48 4.94 17.23
N GLY A 100 -6.71 5.82 17.87
CA GLY A 100 -5.61 6.52 17.22
C GLY A 100 -4.53 5.59 16.64
N LEU A 101 -4.03 5.96 15.47
CA LEU A 101 -2.83 5.37 14.86
C LEU A 101 -1.60 5.97 15.52
N ARG A 102 -0.80 5.13 16.17
CA ARG A 102 0.35 5.62 16.94
C ARG A 102 1.58 5.84 16.07
N THR A 103 1.79 4.99 15.07
CA THR A 103 3.02 4.99 14.28
C THR A 103 2.80 4.42 12.90
N VAL A 104 3.55 4.95 11.94
CA VAL A 104 3.71 4.43 10.59
C VAL A 104 5.21 4.24 10.40
N TRP A 105 5.63 3.05 9.98
CA TRP A 105 7.00 2.75 9.63
C TRP A 105 7.12 2.48 8.14
N VAL A 106 8.18 2.98 7.52
CA VAL A 106 8.54 2.65 6.14
C VAL A 106 9.75 1.72 6.16
N LEU A 107 9.56 0.51 5.66
CA LEU A 107 10.62 -0.48 5.45
C LEU A 107 10.99 -0.47 3.97
N GLY A 108 12.10 0.17 3.63
CA GLY A 108 12.64 0.26 2.27
C GLY A 108 13.38 -0.99 1.76
N ALA A 109 13.13 -2.17 2.35
CA ALA A 109 13.97 -3.37 2.16
C ALA A 109 13.54 -4.27 1.00
N LEU A 110 12.51 -3.91 0.24
CA LEU A 110 11.88 -4.82 -0.71
C LEU A 110 12.63 -4.82 -2.06
N THR A 111 13.59 -5.74 -2.21
CA THR A 111 14.55 -5.79 -3.34
C THR A 111 13.95 -6.29 -4.65
N THR A 112 13.12 -7.32 -4.62
CA THR A 112 12.45 -7.90 -5.80
C THR A 112 11.05 -8.42 -5.45
N ALA A 113 10.21 -8.63 -6.47
CA ALA A 113 8.98 -9.41 -6.38
C ALA A 113 8.46 -9.77 -7.77
N VAL A 114 7.60 -10.79 -7.81
CA VAL A 114 6.87 -11.25 -8.99
C VAL A 114 5.41 -11.41 -8.56
N GLU A 115 4.48 -10.87 -9.34
CA GLU A 115 3.03 -10.95 -9.09
C GLU A 115 2.35 -11.42 -10.37
N CYS A 116 1.49 -12.43 -10.26
CA CYS A 116 0.87 -13.11 -11.40
C CYS A 116 1.88 -13.57 -12.48
N GLY A 117 3.08 -13.98 -12.06
CA GLY A 117 4.17 -14.39 -12.96
C GLY A 117 4.93 -13.24 -13.63
N ILE A 118 4.53 -11.98 -13.39
CA ILE A 118 5.13 -10.80 -13.98
C ILE A 118 6.10 -10.16 -12.98
N ALA A 119 7.37 -10.10 -13.35
CA ALA A 119 8.38 -9.40 -12.58
C ALA A 119 8.11 -7.89 -12.60
N ARG A 120 8.37 -7.23 -11.48
CA ARG A 120 8.16 -5.79 -11.34
C ARG A 120 9.10 -4.93 -12.22
N PRO A 121 8.72 -3.68 -12.52
CA PRO A 121 9.63 -2.72 -13.13
C PRO A 121 10.85 -2.43 -12.25
N LYS A 122 11.95 -2.01 -12.89
CA LYS A 122 12.98 -1.27 -12.17
C LYS A 122 12.43 0.12 -11.83
N VAL A 123 12.91 0.70 -10.73
CA VAL A 123 12.52 2.07 -10.33
C VAL A 123 12.90 3.05 -11.43
N GLY A 124 11.94 3.83 -11.90
CA GLY A 124 12.10 4.82 -12.96
C GLY A 124 11.86 4.26 -14.38
N GLU A 125 11.67 2.94 -14.52
CA GLU A 125 11.42 2.26 -15.80
C GLU A 125 9.95 1.83 -15.92
N GLU A 126 9.04 2.38 -15.10
CA GLU A 126 7.64 1.96 -15.02
C GLU A 126 6.91 2.04 -16.37
N ASP A 127 7.10 3.10 -17.16
CA ASP A 127 6.42 3.29 -18.46
C ASP A 127 6.91 2.30 -19.53
N GLU A 128 8.22 2.04 -19.60
CA GLU A 128 8.79 1.08 -20.54
C GLU A 128 8.37 -0.35 -20.17
N TRP A 129 8.39 -0.65 -18.88
CA TRP A 129 7.92 -1.93 -18.37
C TRP A 129 6.44 -2.15 -18.65
N LEU A 130 5.59 -1.13 -18.50
CA LEU A 130 4.17 -1.24 -18.86
C LEU A 130 4.01 -1.62 -20.34
N LYS A 131 4.68 -0.89 -21.24
CA LYS A 131 4.65 -1.18 -22.69
C LYS A 131 5.10 -2.60 -23.01
N ALA A 132 6.18 -3.06 -22.37
CA ALA A 132 6.74 -4.39 -22.61
C ALA A 132 5.83 -5.54 -22.16
N ASN A 133 4.93 -5.30 -21.20
CA ASN A 133 4.06 -6.34 -20.63
C ASN A 133 2.60 -6.23 -21.09
N MET A 134 2.24 -5.26 -21.94
CA MET A 134 0.87 -5.01 -22.38
C MET A 134 0.16 -6.23 -22.99
N ASP A 135 0.88 -7.05 -23.77
CA ASP A 135 0.28 -8.22 -24.41
C ASP A 135 -0.10 -9.30 -23.38
N GLU A 136 0.73 -9.49 -22.35
CA GLU A 136 0.41 -10.42 -21.25
C GLU A 136 -0.72 -9.87 -20.38
N PHE A 137 -0.76 -8.55 -20.12
CA PHE A 137 -1.88 -7.93 -19.40
C PHE A 137 -3.21 -8.14 -20.13
N ARG A 138 -3.25 -7.93 -21.45
CA ARG A 138 -4.44 -8.19 -22.26
C ARG A 138 -4.85 -9.65 -22.24
N LYS A 139 -3.89 -10.57 -22.26
CA LYS A 139 -4.16 -12.02 -22.17
C LYS A 139 -4.77 -12.40 -20.82
N LEU A 140 -4.23 -11.88 -19.71
CA LEU A 140 -4.77 -12.11 -18.36
C LEU A 140 -6.16 -11.48 -18.20
N ALA A 141 -6.35 -10.25 -18.67
CA ALA A 141 -7.65 -9.59 -18.69
C ALA A 141 -8.69 -10.37 -19.51
N ALA A 142 -8.32 -10.87 -20.69
CA ALA A 142 -9.19 -11.70 -21.53
C ALA A 142 -9.52 -13.06 -20.91
N ALA A 143 -8.67 -13.56 -20.01
CA ALA A 143 -8.92 -14.76 -19.22
C ALA A 143 -9.85 -14.51 -18.02
N GLY A 144 -10.26 -13.25 -17.78
CA GLY A 144 -11.19 -12.86 -16.72
C GLY A 144 -10.52 -12.47 -15.40
N ASP A 145 -9.21 -12.21 -15.39
CA ASP A 145 -8.53 -11.70 -14.21
C ASP A 145 -8.90 -10.21 -13.97
N GLU A 146 -9.68 -9.96 -12.91
CA GLU A 146 -10.28 -8.66 -12.61
C GLU A 146 -9.22 -7.56 -12.42
N ASP A 147 -8.09 -7.87 -11.79
CA ASP A 147 -7.00 -6.91 -11.56
C ASP A 147 -6.41 -6.41 -12.90
N PHE A 148 -6.27 -7.32 -13.89
CA PHE A 148 -5.78 -6.95 -15.21
C PHE A 148 -6.84 -6.29 -16.08
N VAL A 149 -8.11 -6.62 -15.90
CA VAL A 149 -9.22 -5.88 -16.54
C VAL A 149 -9.21 -4.43 -16.08
N GLU A 150 -9.13 -4.18 -14.77
CA GLU A 150 -9.05 -2.82 -14.21
C GLU A 150 -7.77 -2.11 -14.65
N LEU A 151 -6.62 -2.79 -14.65
CA LEU A 151 -5.36 -2.21 -15.10
C LEU A 151 -5.43 -1.71 -16.54
N ILE A 152 -6.01 -2.50 -17.47
CA ILE A 152 -6.15 -2.07 -18.87
C ILE A 152 -7.06 -0.85 -18.97
N GLN A 153 -8.17 -0.82 -18.24
CA GLN A 153 -9.08 0.34 -18.20
C GLN A 153 -8.38 1.59 -17.64
N GLU A 154 -7.60 1.44 -16.57
CA GLU A 154 -6.80 2.51 -15.97
C GLU A 154 -5.80 3.08 -16.99
N LEU A 155 -5.05 2.21 -17.68
CA LEU A 155 -4.04 2.61 -18.66
C LEU A 155 -4.66 3.33 -19.87
N ASP A 156 -5.77 2.81 -20.39
CA ASP A 156 -6.49 3.43 -21.51
C ASP A 156 -7.01 4.83 -21.13
N SER A 157 -7.49 5.00 -19.90
CA SER A 157 -7.97 6.31 -19.41
C SER A 157 -6.88 7.37 -19.27
N ARG A 158 -5.63 6.96 -19.00
CA ARG A 158 -4.46 7.85 -18.88
C ARG A 158 -3.85 8.27 -20.22
N SER A 159 -4.19 7.56 -21.30
CA SER A 159 -3.68 7.81 -22.65
C SER A 159 -4.53 8.80 -23.47
N ARG A 160 -5.65 9.27 -22.90
CA ARG A 160 -6.55 10.29 -23.44
C ARG A 160 -6.29 11.64 -22.78
#